data_AF-A0A352UKB0-F1
#
_entry.id   AF-A0A352UKB0-F1
#
_cell.length_a   1.000
_cell.length_b   1.000
_cell.length_c   1.000
_cell.angle_alpha   90.00
_cell.angle_beta   90.00
_cell.angle_gamma   90.00
#
_symmetry.space_group_name_H-M   'P 1'
#
loop_
_entity.id
_entity.type
_entity.pdbx_description
1 polymer ?
#
loop_
_entity_poly.entity_id
_entity_poly.type
_entity_poly.pdbx_seq_one_letter_code
_entity_poly.pdbx_strand_id
1 'polypeptide(L)'
;IPKVAHNANYDIMVLENQGVSLQGLELDTMLAAHASGRKAVGLKALALDLFHEEMMPITDLIGKGRKQITMAEVEIEKAAPYAAADADFTERLRGELSRELEERDLRGLMDDVETPLVQVLVRMQRDGVDLDVDLLKKMSVDLSGQLADIQNNMYATVGHEFNLNSSQQLGDVLFNELHLPPTKRTKTGHSTDAASLDGLKVFLDSGKAEGVDPKSY
;
A
#
# COMPACT_ATOMS: atom_id res chain seq x y z
N ILE A 1 -27.90 -1.98 20.95
CA ILE A 1 -27.16 -3.25 20.83
C ILE A 1 -25.75 -2.90 20.41
N PRO A 2 -24.74 -3.12 21.27
CA PRO A 2 -23.32 -2.98 20.92
C PRO A 2 -22.90 -4.01 19.87
N LYS A 3 -21.97 -3.65 18.99
CA LYS A 3 -21.41 -4.54 17.97
C LYS A 3 -19.89 -4.52 18.02
N VAL A 4 -19.30 -5.66 17.77
CA VAL A 4 -17.86 -5.80 17.58
C VAL A 4 -17.63 -6.32 16.17
N ALA A 5 -16.60 -5.77 15.52
CA ALA A 5 -16.24 -6.12 14.17
C ALA A 5 -14.71 -6.22 14.03
N HIS A 6 -14.28 -6.76 12.90
CA HIS A 6 -12.89 -6.75 12.49
C HIS A 6 -12.80 -6.02 11.15
N ASN A 7 -12.23 -4.82 11.12
CA ASN A 7 -12.31 -3.91 9.97
C ASN A 7 -13.75 -3.48 9.63
N ALA A 8 -14.42 -2.88 10.61
CA ALA A 8 -15.80 -2.41 10.55
C ALA A 8 -16.09 -1.47 9.38
N ASN A 9 -15.08 -0.73 8.90
CA ASN A 9 -15.20 0.14 7.73
C ASN A 9 -15.81 -0.61 6.52
N TYR A 10 -15.34 -1.82 6.25
CA TYR A 10 -15.84 -2.64 5.14
C TYR A 10 -17.32 -3.02 5.33
N ASP A 11 -17.67 -3.54 6.51
CA ASP A 11 -19.04 -3.97 6.81
C ASP A 11 -20.03 -2.80 6.74
N ILE A 12 -19.66 -1.64 7.30
CA ILE A 12 -20.49 -0.43 7.26
C ILE A 12 -20.70 0.00 5.80
N MET A 13 -19.65 0.00 4.97
CA MET A 13 -19.77 0.37 3.56
C MET A 13 -20.69 -0.59 2.78
N VAL A 14 -20.61 -1.90 3.05
CA VAL A 14 -21.51 -2.91 2.45
C VAL A 14 -22.96 -2.68 2.89
N LEU A 15 -23.19 -2.41 4.18
CA LEU A 15 -24.53 -2.16 4.72
C LEU A 15 -25.13 -0.87 4.17
N GLU A 16 -24.35 0.21 4.05
CA GLU A 16 -24.83 1.48 3.51
C GLU A 16 -25.18 1.39 2.02
N ASN A 17 -24.54 0.49 1.26
CA ASN A 17 -24.98 0.17 -0.11
C ASN A 17 -26.37 -0.48 -0.17
N GLN A 18 -26.82 -1.08 0.92
CA GLN A 18 -28.16 -1.64 1.08
C GLN A 18 -29.11 -0.70 1.83
N GLY A 19 -28.72 0.56 2.05
CA GLY A 19 -29.52 1.54 2.80
C GLY A 19 -29.59 1.27 4.30
N VAL A 20 -28.71 0.44 4.85
CA VAL A 20 -28.66 0.10 6.28
C VAL A 20 -27.54 0.89 6.96
N SER A 21 -27.90 1.74 7.92
CA SER A 21 -26.92 2.46 8.76
C SER A 21 -26.56 1.64 9.99
N LEU A 22 -25.28 1.30 10.12
CA LEU A 22 -24.78 0.62 11.32
C LEU A 22 -24.65 1.61 12.48
N GLN A 23 -25.21 1.23 13.62
CA GLN A 23 -25.18 2.01 14.86
C GLN A 23 -24.56 1.19 15.98
N GLY A 24 -23.90 1.83 16.95
CA GLY A 24 -23.37 1.16 18.14
C GLY A 24 -22.23 0.19 17.85
N LEU A 25 -21.31 0.57 16.95
CA LEU A 25 -19.98 -0.05 16.89
C LEU A 25 -19.28 0.25 18.23
N GLU A 26 -18.98 -0.80 18.98
CA GLU A 26 -18.34 -0.72 20.30
C GLU A 26 -16.83 -0.89 20.17
N LEU A 27 -16.38 -1.80 19.31
CA LEU A 27 -14.96 -2.08 19.13
C LEU A 27 -14.69 -2.60 17.71
N ASP A 28 -13.63 -2.07 17.10
CA ASP A 28 -12.99 -2.70 15.95
C ASP A 28 -11.70 -3.40 16.42
N THR A 29 -11.68 -4.73 16.32
CA THR A 29 -10.57 -5.55 16.81
C THR A 29 -9.28 -5.35 15.99
N MET A 30 -9.36 -4.92 14.74
CA MET A 30 -8.18 -4.60 13.94
C MET A 30 -7.51 -3.31 14.46
N LEU A 31 -8.32 -2.29 14.76
CA LEU A 31 -7.84 -1.02 15.32
C LEU A 31 -7.31 -1.21 16.74
N ALA A 32 -8.03 -1.98 17.57
CA ALA A 32 -7.60 -2.32 18.92
C ALA A 32 -6.24 -3.04 18.92
N ALA A 33 -6.05 -4.01 18.03
CA ALA A 33 -4.76 -4.70 17.87
C ALA A 33 -3.64 -3.74 17.43
N HIS A 34 -3.94 -2.81 16.51
CA HIS A 34 -2.99 -1.81 16.06
C HIS A 34 -2.57 -0.85 17.19
N ALA A 35 -3.53 -0.31 17.93
CA ALA A 35 -3.30 0.58 19.07
C ALA A 35 -2.49 -0.13 20.17
N SER A 36 -2.75 -1.41 20.41
CA SER A 36 -1.97 -2.28 21.29
C SER A 36 -0.58 -2.65 20.74
N GLY A 37 -0.13 -2.05 19.63
CA GLY A 37 1.22 -2.21 19.09
C GLY A 37 1.51 -3.60 18.51
N ARG A 38 0.47 -4.36 18.15
CA ARG A 38 0.64 -5.67 17.50
C ARG A 38 1.14 -5.48 16.07
N LYS A 39 2.13 -6.28 15.66
CA LYS A 39 2.71 -6.21 14.31
C LYS A 39 1.75 -6.71 13.24
N ALA A 40 1.05 -7.81 13.53
CA ALA A 40 0.03 -8.36 12.67
C ALA A 40 -1.35 -8.02 13.24
N VAL A 41 -2.21 -7.44 12.41
CA VAL A 41 -3.54 -6.97 12.82
C VAL A 41 -4.67 -7.66 12.07
N GLY A 42 -4.37 -8.53 11.11
CA GLY A 42 -5.39 -9.27 10.39
C GLY A 42 -5.96 -10.42 11.23
N LEU A 43 -7.27 -10.64 11.15
CA LEU A 43 -8.03 -11.61 11.97
C LEU A 43 -7.36 -12.99 12.05
N LYS A 44 -6.94 -13.55 10.91
CA LYS A 44 -6.34 -14.88 10.83
C LYS A 44 -4.97 -14.94 11.52
N ALA A 45 -4.18 -13.87 11.40
CA ALA A 45 -2.89 -13.77 12.07
C ALA A 45 -3.05 -13.58 13.58
N LEU A 46 -4.03 -12.77 14.00
CA LEU A 46 -4.36 -12.58 15.41
C LEU A 46 -4.90 -13.87 16.03
N ALA A 47 -5.74 -14.61 15.33
CA ALA A 47 -6.26 -15.89 15.82
C ALA A 47 -5.15 -16.93 16.04
N LEU A 48 -4.20 -17.00 15.11
CA LEU A 48 -3.03 -17.88 15.25
C LEU A 48 -2.13 -17.45 16.41
N ASP A 49 -1.88 -16.14 16.56
CA ASP A 49 -1.00 -15.60 17.61
C ASP A 49 -1.58 -15.76 19.01
N LEU A 50 -2.85 -15.41 19.19
CA LEU A 50 -3.51 -15.35 20.51
C LEU A 50 -4.18 -16.65 20.93
N PHE A 51 -4.70 -17.42 19.98
CA PHE A 51 -5.48 -18.63 20.28
C PHE A 51 -4.82 -19.90 19.75
N HIS A 52 -3.71 -19.79 19.01
CA HIS A 52 -3.04 -20.92 18.36
C HIS A 52 -3.95 -21.67 17.37
N GLU A 53 -4.91 -20.93 16.78
CA GLU A 53 -5.89 -21.48 15.85
C GLU A 53 -5.61 -21.03 14.42
N GLU A 54 -5.43 -22.00 13.53
CA GLU A 54 -5.26 -21.74 12.11
C GLU A 54 -6.62 -21.63 11.43
N MET A 55 -7.03 -20.38 11.16
CA MET A 55 -8.26 -20.09 10.46
C MET A 55 -8.13 -20.31 8.96
N MET A 56 -9.22 -20.74 8.31
CA MET A 56 -9.29 -20.92 6.87
C MET A 56 -8.99 -19.60 6.12
N PRO A 57 -7.99 -19.56 5.22
CA PRO A 57 -7.76 -18.41 4.35
C PRO A 57 -8.92 -18.19 3.38
N ILE A 58 -9.27 -16.92 3.09
CA ILE A 58 -10.34 -16.62 2.12
C ILE A 58 -10.02 -17.22 0.74
N THR A 59 -8.75 -17.28 0.37
CA THR A 59 -8.30 -17.80 -0.92
C THR A 59 -8.58 -19.28 -1.12
N ASP A 60 -8.85 -20.00 -0.04
CA ASP A 60 -9.22 -21.42 -0.11
C ASP A 60 -10.71 -21.57 -0.44
N LEU A 61 -11.53 -20.54 -0.18
CA LEU A 61 -12.91 -20.45 -0.65
C LEU A 61 -12.98 -19.95 -2.08
N ILE A 62 -12.31 -18.82 -2.35
CA ILE A 62 -12.55 -18.06 -3.59
C ILE A 62 -11.43 -18.20 -4.63
N GLY A 63 -10.33 -18.88 -4.32
CA GLY A 63 -9.18 -19.02 -5.22
C GLY A 63 -8.30 -17.76 -5.27
N LYS A 64 -7.42 -17.70 -6.29
CA LYS A 64 -6.43 -16.63 -6.50
C LYS A 64 -6.32 -16.23 -7.97
N GLY A 65 -5.94 -14.97 -8.20
CA GLY A 65 -5.61 -14.44 -9.54
C GLY A 65 -6.82 -14.36 -10.47
N ARG A 66 -6.58 -14.47 -11.79
CA ARG A 66 -7.63 -14.31 -12.82
C ARG A 66 -8.79 -15.33 -12.74
N LYS A 67 -8.62 -16.43 -12.00
CA LYS A 67 -9.63 -17.47 -11.81
C LYS A 67 -10.34 -17.38 -10.46
N GLN A 68 -10.08 -16.34 -9.68
CA GLN A 68 -10.73 -16.10 -8.40
C GLN A 68 -12.23 -15.85 -8.63
N ILE A 69 -13.07 -16.57 -7.88
CA ILE A 69 -14.53 -16.41 -7.89
C ILE A 69 -14.97 -15.38 -6.85
N THR A 70 -16.24 -14.99 -6.88
CA THR A 70 -16.85 -14.14 -5.86
C THR A 70 -17.45 -14.98 -4.73
N MET A 71 -17.69 -14.39 -3.56
CA MET A 71 -18.35 -15.09 -2.44
C MET A 71 -19.78 -15.54 -2.79
N ALA A 72 -20.43 -14.89 -3.77
CA ALA A 72 -21.75 -15.28 -4.25
C ALA A 72 -21.75 -16.63 -5.01
N GLU A 73 -20.59 -17.09 -5.47
CA GLU A 73 -20.41 -18.37 -6.18
C GLU A 73 -19.96 -19.49 -5.24
N VAL A 74 -19.69 -19.20 -3.96
CA VAL A 74 -19.25 -20.19 -2.98
C VAL A 74 -20.45 -20.96 -2.44
N GLU A 75 -20.33 -22.29 -2.37
CA GLU A 75 -21.33 -23.17 -1.76
C GLU A 75 -21.58 -22.77 -0.29
N ILE A 76 -22.85 -22.76 0.13
CA ILE A 76 -23.26 -22.33 1.46
C ILE A 76 -22.58 -23.18 2.55
N GLU A 77 -22.40 -24.47 2.29
CA GLU A 77 -21.75 -25.43 3.18
C GLU A 77 -20.29 -25.07 3.48
N LYS A 78 -19.64 -24.30 2.59
CA LYS A 78 -18.28 -23.77 2.78
C LYS A 78 -18.30 -22.34 3.31
N ALA A 79 -19.20 -21.50 2.82
CA ALA A 79 -19.30 -20.11 3.21
C ALA A 79 -19.75 -19.94 4.68
N ALA A 80 -20.71 -20.74 5.13
CA ALA A 80 -21.28 -20.65 6.47
C ALA A 80 -20.24 -20.88 7.59
N PRO A 81 -19.47 -21.99 7.62
CA PRO A 81 -18.45 -22.19 8.66
C PRO A 81 -17.35 -21.13 8.61
N TYR A 82 -16.97 -20.65 7.42
CA TYR A 82 -16.01 -19.56 7.27
C TYR A 82 -16.51 -18.26 7.92
N ALA A 83 -17.72 -17.82 7.56
CA ALA A 83 -18.29 -16.58 8.08
C ALA A 83 -18.57 -16.68 9.59
N ALA A 84 -19.01 -17.85 10.06
CA ALA A 84 -19.23 -18.10 11.49
C ALA A 84 -17.92 -18.06 12.28
N ALA A 85 -16.84 -18.65 11.75
CA ALA A 85 -15.52 -18.57 12.38
C ALA A 85 -15.02 -17.13 12.45
N ASP A 86 -15.19 -16.34 11.40
CA ASP A 86 -14.79 -14.92 11.42
C ASP A 86 -15.52 -14.12 12.51
N ALA A 87 -16.82 -14.34 12.68
CA ALA A 87 -17.60 -13.71 13.75
C ALA A 87 -17.19 -14.21 15.15
N ASP A 88 -17.02 -15.52 15.33
CA ASP A 88 -16.61 -16.13 16.62
C ASP A 88 -15.24 -15.61 17.07
N PHE A 89 -14.23 -15.68 16.19
CA PHE A 89 -12.89 -15.20 16.53
C PHE A 89 -12.84 -13.68 16.75
N THR A 90 -13.68 -12.90 16.07
CA THR A 90 -13.82 -11.47 16.35
C THR A 90 -14.34 -11.22 17.77
N GLU A 91 -15.34 -11.98 18.23
CA GLU A 91 -15.83 -11.84 19.61
C GLU A 91 -14.81 -12.35 20.64
N ARG A 92 -14.07 -13.42 20.34
CA ARG A 92 -12.97 -13.87 21.22
C ARG A 92 -11.87 -12.82 21.34
N LEU A 93 -11.51 -12.17 20.23
CA LEU A 93 -10.53 -11.08 20.20
C LEU A 93 -10.99 -9.87 21.02
N ARG A 94 -12.29 -9.59 21.08
CA ARG A 94 -12.83 -8.51 21.91
C ARG A 94 -12.31 -8.58 23.34
N GLY A 95 -12.37 -9.76 23.95
CA GLY A 95 -11.97 -9.96 25.35
C GLY A 95 -10.48 -9.67 25.57
N GLU A 96 -9.64 -10.30 24.75
CA GLU A 96 -8.18 -10.16 24.84
C GLU A 96 -7.72 -8.72 24.55
N LEU A 97 -8.22 -8.13 23.47
CA LEU A 97 -7.80 -6.79 23.05
C LEU A 97 -8.37 -5.71 23.96
N SER A 98 -9.58 -5.87 24.50
CA SER A 98 -10.09 -4.93 25.50
C SER A 98 -9.20 -4.91 26.73
N ARG A 99 -8.75 -6.08 27.22
CA ARG A 99 -7.82 -6.15 28.34
C ARG A 99 -6.50 -5.44 28.03
N GLU A 100 -5.92 -5.66 26.85
CA GLU A 100 -4.67 -4.99 26.44
C GLU A 100 -4.82 -3.47 26.36
N LEU A 101 -5.97 -2.98 25.90
CA LEU A 101 -6.26 -1.55 25.86
C LEU A 101 -6.33 -0.94 27.26
N GLU A 102 -6.98 -1.61 28.20
CA GLU A 102 -7.04 -1.15 29.61
C GLU A 102 -5.66 -1.17 30.27
N GLU A 103 -4.87 -2.25 30.08
CA GLU A 103 -3.52 -2.38 30.64
C GLU A 103 -2.56 -1.29 30.14
N ARG A 104 -2.84 -0.71 28.97
CA ARG A 104 -2.03 0.32 28.32
C ARG A 104 -2.62 1.72 28.41
N ASP A 105 -3.75 1.89 29.09
CA ASP A 105 -4.46 3.18 29.20
C ASP A 105 -4.85 3.76 27.82
N LEU A 106 -5.24 2.89 26.89
CA LEU A 106 -5.63 3.24 25.51
C LEU A 106 -7.14 3.22 25.28
N ARG A 107 -7.94 2.91 26.31
CA ARG A 107 -9.39 2.80 26.15
C ARG A 107 -10.04 4.11 25.70
N GLY A 108 -9.63 5.23 26.29
CA GLY A 108 -10.13 6.56 25.90
C GLY A 108 -9.80 6.89 24.43
N LEU A 109 -8.60 6.55 23.96
CA LEU A 109 -8.22 6.73 22.55
C LEU A 109 -9.17 5.94 21.62
N MET A 110 -9.50 4.71 21.99
CA MET A 110 -10.38 3.86 21.19
C MET A 110 -11.82 4.37 21.15
N ASP A 111 -12.35 4.78 22.29
CA ASP A 111 -13.76 5.18 22.42
C ASP A 111 -14.00 6.60 21.88
N ASP A 112 -13.07 7.53 22.11
CA ASP A 112 -13.25 8.95 21.79
C ASP A 112 -12.72 9.32 20.38
N VAL A 113 -11.79 8.54 19.82
CA VAL A 113 -11.11 8.87 18.55
C VAL A 113 -11.26 7.76 17.52
N GLU A 114 -10.70 6.57 17.77
CA GLU A 114 -10.56 5.55 16.72
C GLU A 114 -11.91 4.99 16.27
N THR A 115 -12.79 4.61 17.21
CA THR A 115 -14.09 4.02 16.90
C THR A 115 -15.04 5.03 16.20
N PRO A 116 -15.18 6.29 16.67
CA PRO A 116 -15.96 7.30 15.96
C PRO A 116 -15.41 7.63 14.57
N LEU A 117 -14.09 7.62 14.40
CA LEU A 117 -13.43 7.95 13.13
C LEU A 117 -13.81 6.96 12.01
N VAL A 118 -14.12 5.70 12.33
CA VAL A 118 -14.55 4.70 11.34
C VAL A 118 -15.72 5.22 10.50
N GLN A 119 -16.76 5.78 11.13
CA GLN A 119 -17.93 6.30 10.40
C GLN A 119 -17.58 7.51 9.53
N VAL A 120 -16.70 8.39 10.01
CA VAL A 120 -16.23 9.55 9.25
C VAL A 120 -15.47 9.08 8.00
N LEU A 121 -14.59 8.09 8.14
CA LEU A 121 -13.85 7.53 7.02
C LEU A 121 -14.76 6.85 5.99
N VAL A 122 -15.74 6.08 6.44
CA VAL A 122 -16.72 5.46 5.53
C VAL A 122 -17.46 6.53 4.74
N ARG A 123 -17.92 7.60 5.40
CA ARG A 123 -18.58 8.71 4.72
C ARG A 123 -17.66 9.39 3.70
N MET A 124 -16.44 9.72 4.10
CA MET A 124 -15.45 10.33 3.20
C MET A 124 -15.17 9.45 1.97
N GLN A 125 -15.02 8.14 2.17
CA GLN A 125 -14.78 7.19 1.08
C GLN A 125 -15.97 7.09 0.12
N ARG A 126 -17.19 7.18 0.63
CA ARG A 126 -18.41 7.16 -0.18
C ARG A 126 -18.66 8.46 -0.94
N ASP A 127 -18.38 9.59 -0.30
CA ASP A 127 -18.48 10.91 -0.92
C ASP A 127 -17.47 11.04 -2.07
N GLY A 128 -16.29 10.41 -1.93
CA GLY A 128 -15.26 10.36 -2.95
C GLY A 128 -14.62 11.73 -3.21
N VAL A 129 -13.97 11.86 -4.37
CA VAL A 129 -13.41 13.12 -4.85
C VAL A 129 -13.76 13.29 -6.32
N ASP A 130 -14.19 14.50 -6.69
CA ASP A 130 -14.47 14.83 -8.08
C ASP A 130 -13.15 15.06 -8.85
N LEU A 131 -13.10 14.59 -10.10
CA LEU A 131 -11.88 14.62 -10.92
C LEU A 131 -12.17 15.28 -12.26
N ASP A 132 -11.39 16.30 -12.60
CA ASP A 132 -11.35 16.86 -13.95
C ASP A 132 -10.54 15.94 -14.88
N VAL A 133 -11.26 15.01 -15.53
CA VAL A 133 -10.67 14.00 -16.40
C VAL A 133 -10.03 14.63 -17.65
N ASP A 134 -10.54 15.77 -18.14
CA ASP A 134 -10.01 16.40 -19.35
C ASP A 134 -8.72 17.16 -19.05
N LEU A 135 -8.63 17.82 -17.89
CA LEU A 135 -7.37 18.35 -17.38
C LEU A 135 -6.33 17.24 -17.20
N LEU A 136 -6.70 16.12 -16.57
CA LEU A 136 -5.78 14.99 -16.36
C LEU A 136 -5.28 14.40 -17.69
N LYS A 137 -6.15 14.28 -18.70
CA LYS A 137 -5.74 13.86 -20.06
C LYS A 137 -4.78 14.85 -20.69
N LYS A 138 -5.05 16.16 -20.58
CA LYS A 138 -4.17 17.20 -21.09
C LYS A 138 -2.79 17.12 -20.43
N MET A 139 -2.75 17.01 -19.10
CA MET A 139 -1.50 16.82 -18.35
C MET A 139 -0.74 15.57 -18.82
N SER A 140 -1.45 14.46 -19.09
CA SER A 140 -0.83 13.24 -19.60
C SER A 140 -0.17 13.46 -20.96
N VAL A 141 -0.81 14.19 -21.87
CA VAL A 141 -0.24 14.53 -23.19
C VAL A 141 0.96 15.46 -23.03
N ASP A 142 0.83 16.53 -22.25
CA ASP A 142 1.88 17.52 -22.03
C ASP A 142 3.14 16.88 -21.41
N LEU A 143 2.97 16.03 -20.39
CA LEU A 143 4.08 15.32 -19.74
C LEU A 143 4.71 14.28 -20.68
N SER A 144 3.91 13.60 -21.49
CA SER A 144 4.43 12.64 -22.48
C SER A 144 5.25 13.34 -23.55
N GLY A 145 4.84 14.53 -24.00
CA GLY A 145 5.63 15.38 -24.89
C GLY A 145 6.96 15.79 -24.27
N GLN A 146 6.93 16.30 -23.03
CA GLN A 146 8.15 16.69 -22.31
C GLN A 146 9.12 15.51 -22.11
N LEU A 147 8.60 14.32 -21.77
CA LEU A 147 9.42 13.12 -21.63
C LEU A 147 10.06 12.72 -22.95
N ALA A 148 9.32 12.78 -24.06
CA ALA A 148 9.86 12.49 -25.39
C ALA A 148 10.97 13.49 -25.77
N ASP A 149 10.78 14.78 -25.50
CA ASP A 149 11.79 15.80 -25.76
C ASP A 149 13.05 15.58 -24.93
N ILE A 150 12.91 15.29 -23.63
CA ILE A 150 14.04 14.96 -22.74
C ILE A 150 14.77 13.72 -23.24
N GLN A 151 14.05 12.66 -23.59
CA GLN A 151 14.62 11.41 -24.08
C GLN A 151 15.38 11.60 -25.39
N ASN A 152 14.81 12.36 -26.34
CA ASN A 152 15.46 12.66 -27.62
C ASN A 152 16.72 13.49 -27.43
N ASN A 153 16.67 14.52 -26.57
CA ASN A 153 17.84 15.32 -26.23
C ASN A 153 18.95 14.48 -25.59
N MET A 154 18.58 13.58 -24.66
CA MET A 154 19.52 12.66 -24.04
C MET A 154 20.16 11.71 -25.07
N TYR A 155 19.38 11.09 -25.97
CA TYR A 155 19.92 10.25 -27.03
C TYR A 155 20.81 11.01 -27.99
N ALA A 156 20.49 12.27 -28.31
CA ALA A 156 21.35 13.13 -29.12
C ALA A 156 22.68 13.44 -28.42
N THR A 157 22.66 13.69 -27.11
CA THR A 157 23.88 13.93 -26.31
C THR A 157 24.77 12.68 -26.26
N VAL A 158 24.20 11.52 -25.95
CA VAL A 158 24.95 10.26 -25.85
C VAL A 158 25.43 9.81 -27.24
N GLY A 159 24.54 9.86 -28.24
CA GLY A 159 24.80 9.52 -29.65
C GLY A 159 24.14 8.23 -30.13
N HIS A 160 23.37 7.55 -29.28
CA HIS A 160 22.55 6.39 -29.64
C HIS A 160 21.38 6.20 -28.67
N GLU A 161 20.44 5.34 -29.06
CA GLU A 161 19.31 4.95 -28.21
C GLU A 161 19.68 3.78 -27.28
N PHE A 162 19.03 3.74 -26.12
CA PHE A 162 19.11 2.65 -25.16
C PHE A 162 17.85 2.63 -24.27
N ASN A 163 17.57 1.50 -23.63
CA ASN A 163 16.39 1.35 -22.79
C ASN A 163 16.58 1.99 -21.42
N LEU A 164 15.97 3.17 -21.23
CA LEU A 164 15.95 3.92 -19.97
C LEU A 164 15.39 3.14 -18.78
N ASN A 165 14.47 2.20 -19.03
CA ASN A 165 13.88 1.38 -17.97
C ASN A 165 14.79 0.21 -17.56
N SER A 166 15.90 -0.01 -18.27
CA SER A 166 16.92 -1.00 -17.88
C SER A 166 17.99 -0.32 -17.05
N SER A 167 17.99 -0.56 -15.75
CA SER A 167 19.02 -0.06 -14.82
C SER A 167 20.43 -0.49 -15.24
N GLN A 168 20.56 -1.65 -15.90
CA GLN A 168 21.83 -2.14 -16.43
C GLN A 168 22.29 -1.28 -17.62
N GLN A 169 21.45 -1.09 -18.64
CA GLN A 169 21.84 -0.27 -19.81
C GLN A 169 22.10 1.18 -19.44
N LEU A 170 21.28 1.76 -18.56
CA LEU A 170 21.50 3.10 -18.04
C LEU A 170 22.81 3.18 -17.25
N GLY A 171 23.11 2.19 -16.41
CA GLY A 171 24.37 2.12 -15.67
C GLY A 171 25.58 2.00 -16.60
N ASP A 172 25.49 1.21 -17.66
CA ASP A 172 26.56 1.04 -18.64
C ASP A 172 26.87 2.38 -19.34
N VAL A 173 25.85 3.11 -19.81
CA VAL A 173 26.03 4.43 -20.42
C VAL A 173 26.63 5.43 -19.42
N LEU A 174 26.10 5.51 -18.20
CA LEU A 174 26.56 6.50 -17.22
C LEU A 174 28.00 6.24 -16.75
N PHE A 175 28.35 5.00 -16.41
CA PHE A 175 29.60 4.70 -15.70
C PHE A 175 30.71 4.16 -16.62
N ASN A 176 30.35 3.44 -17.69
CA ASN A 176 31.35 2.89 -18.60
C ASN A 176 31.59 3.80 -19.81
N GLU A 177 30.55 4.39 -20.39
CA GLU A 177 30.69 5.24 -21.59
C GLU A 177 31.02 6.69 -21.22
N LEU A 178 30.20 7.31 -20.35
CA LEU A 178 30.41 8.70 -19.90
C LEU A 178 31.45 8.83 -18.79
N HIS A 179 31.94 7.70 -18.28
CA HIS A 179 32.97 7.62 -17.23
C HIS A 179 32.61 8.40 -15.96
N LEU A 180 31.32 8.44 -15.60
CA LEU A 180 30.87 9.13 -14.40
C LEU A 180 31.37 8.46 -13.12
N PRO A 181 31.57 9.23 -12.03
CA PRO A 181 31.90 8.69 -10.73
C PRO A 181 30.89 7.62 -10.28
N PRO A 182 31.36 6.47 -9.76
CA PRO A 182 30.49 5.37 -9.38
C PRO A 182 29.59 5.75 -8.19
N THR A 183 28.31 5.43 -8.28
CA THR A 183 27.36 5.55 -7.16
C THR A 183 27.39 4.31 -6.26
N LYS A 184 26.54 4.28 -5.22
CA LYS A 184 26.40 3.16 -4.28
C LYS A 184 26.24 1.83 -5.02
N ARG A 185 27.02 0.82 -4.63
CA ARG A 185 26.96 -0.52 -5.23
C ARG A 185 25.70 -1.29 -4.80
N THR A 186 25.14 -2.02 -5.75
CA THR A 186 24.03 -2.96 -5.59
C THR A 186 24.46 -4.36 -6.06
N LYS A 187 23.56 -5.35 -5.98
CA LYS A 187 23.84 -6.73 -6.45
C LYS A 187 24.06 -6.80 -7.97
N THR A 188 23.52 -5.85 -8.74
CA THR A 188 23.50 -5.86 -10.21
C THR A 188 24.37 -4.77 -10.84
N GLY A 189 25.06 -3.95 -10.05
CA GLY A 189 25.89 -2.84 -10.56
C GLY A 189 25.87 -1.62 -9.64
N HIS A 190 26.07 -0.43 -10.20
CA HIS A 190 25.92 0.84 -9.50
C HIS A 190 24.44 1.26 -9.44
N SER A 191 24.03 1.95 -8.38
CA SER A 191 22.64 2.40 -8.23
C SER A 191 22.33 3.55 -9.18
N THR A 192 21.23 3.42 -9.91
CA THR A 192 20.66 4.46 -10.77
C THR A 192 19.33 4.98 -10.22
N ASP A 193 19.09 4.83 -8.91
CA ASP A 193 17.94 5.47 -8.25
C ASP A 193 18.07 7.00 -8.26
N ALA A 194 16.92 7.68 -8.15
CA ALA A 194 16.86 9.14 -8.24
C ALA A 194 17.80 9.85 -7.26
N ALA A 195 17.86 9.39 -6.00
CA ALA A 195 18.72 9.98 -4.98
C ALA A 195 20.21 9.84 -5.31
N SER A 196 20.62 8.70 -5.88
CA SER A 196 21.99 8.46 -6.31
C SER A 196 22.37 9.33 -7.50
N LEU A 197 21.47 9.50 -8.47
CA LEU A 197 21.69 10.36 -9.64
C LEU A 197 21.69 11.85 -9.26
N ASP A 198 20.84 12.29 -8.34
CA ASP A 198 20.85 13.66 -7.81
C ASP A 198 22.17 13.98 -7.09
N GLY A 199 22.65 13.04 -6.27
CA GLY A 199 23.96 13.18 -5.63
C GLY A 199 25.10 13.27 -6.65
N LEU A 200 25.02 12.50 -7.73
CA LEU A 200 25.99 12.53 -8.83
C LEU A 200 25.94 13.88 -9.58
N LYS A 201 24.75 14.41 -9.84
CA LYS A 201 24.57 15.73 -10.44
C LYS A 201 25.21 16.84 -9.59
N VAL A 202 24.92 16.87 -8.29
CA VAL A 202 25.52 17.86 -7.37
C VAL A 202 27.05 17.76 -7.36
N PHE A 203 27.58 16.53 -7.45
CA PHE A 203 29.02 16.33 -7.55
C PHE A 203 29.60 16.88 -8.87
N LEU A 204 28.95 16.61 -10.01
CA LEU A 204 29.37 17.15 -11.32
C LEU A 204 29.32 18.68 -11.34
N ASP A 205 28.22 19.27 -10.84
CA ASP A 205 28.03 20.72 -10.75
C ASP A 205 29.11 21.40 -9.87
N SER A 206 29.75 20.65 -8.97
CA SER A 206 30.85 21.17 -8.14
C SER A 206 32.18 21.32 -8.90
N GLY A 207 32.26 20.81 -10.13
CA GLY A 207 33.45 20.92 -11.00
C GLY A 207 34.65 20.07 -10.56
N LYS A 208 34.45 19.13 -9.63
CA LYS A 208 35.51 18.29 -9.04
C LYS A 208 35.70 16.95 -9.76
N ALA A 209 34.98 16.71 -10.85
CA ALA A 209 34.99 15.44 -11.56
C ALA A 209 36.10 15.42 -12.62
N GLU A 210 37.16 14.65 -12.38
CA GLU A 210 38.26 14.44 -13.33
C GLU A 210 38.01 13.20 -14.19
N GLY A 211 38.35 13.25 -15.49
CA GLY A 211 38.25 12.10 -16.40
C GLY A 211 36.84 11.77 -16.90
N VAL A 212 35.85 12.63 -16.62
CA VAL A 212 34.47 12.50 -17.10
C VAL A 212 34.33 13.00 -18.53
N ASP A 213 33.49 12.34 -19.34
CA ASP A 213 33.19 12.78 -20.71
C ASP A 213 32.56 14.19 -20.72
N PRO A 214 33.01 15.13 -21.58
CA PRO A 214 32.44 16.48 -21.68
C PRO A 214 30.92 16.53 -21.94
N LYS A 215 30.34 15.48 -22.53
CA LYS A 215 28.88 15.34 -22.74
C LYS A 215 28.08 15.19 -21.44
N SER A 216 28.77 14.98 -20.32
CA SER A 216 28.15 14.82 -19.00
C SER A 216 27.75 16.13 -18.33
N TYR A 217 28.08 17.28 -18.94
CA TYR A 217 27.80 18.63 -18.45
C TYR A 217 26.70 19.31 -19.27
#